data_AF-A0A2A6CTP4-F1
#
_entry.id   AF-A0A2A6CTP4-F1
#
_cell.length_a   1.000
_cell.length_b   1.000
_cell.length_c   1.000
_cell.angle_alpha   90.00
_cell.angle_beta   90.00
_cell.angle_gamma   90.00
#
_symmetry.space_group_name_H-M   'P 1'
#
loop_
_entity.id
_entity.type
_entity.pdbx_description
1 polymer ?
#
loop_
_entity_poly.entity_id
_entity_poly.type
_entity_poly.pdbx_seq_one_letter_code
_entity_poly.pdbx_strand_id
1 'polypeptide(L)'
;MKCSPLVLGCFVALATCQTKGVFESAVGPCIDDSCPSGSSCYYGQCIPSEIAPKMPEPEKNTALGACRYGGMCDKDQYCYHKECYPHPKLD
;
A
#
# COMPACT_ATOMS: atom_id res chain seq x y z
N MET A 1 9.82 16.72 3.74
CA MET A 1 10.66 17.49 4.70
C MET A 1 9.90 17.47 6.02
N LYS A 2 10.33 16.98 7.18
CA LYS A 2 11.58 16.48 7.77
C LYS A 2 11.14 15.40 8.79
N CYS A 3 11.73 14.20 8.79
CA CYS A 3 11.59 13.28 9.92
C CYS A 3 12.55 13.76 11.01
N SER A 4 12.05 14.55 11.98
CA SER A 4 12.85 14.95 13.14
C SER A 4 12.91 13.80 14.14
N PRO A 5 14.10 13.37 14.57
CA PRO A 5 14.23 12.49 15.71
C PRO A 5 13.98 13.31 16.98
N LEU A 6 12.77 13.22 17.55
CA LEU A 6 12.54 13.73 18.90
C LEU A 6 13.08 12.69 19.89
N VAL A 7 14.40 12.75 20.12
CA VAL A 7 15.03 12.12 21.27
C VAL A 7 14.68 12.97 22.49
N LEU A 8 13.68 12.57 23.28
CA LEU A 8 13.62 12.97 24.69
C LEU A 8 12.68 12.06 25.50
N GLY A 9 13.27 11.31 26.43
CA GLY A 9 12.62 10.95 27.70
C GLY A 9 11.65 9.77 27.69
N CYS A 10 12.15 8.63 28.17
CA CYS A 10 11.46 7.69 29.08
C CYS A 10 10.01 7.25 28.76
N PHE A 11 9.92 5.96 28.41
CA PHE A 11 8.77 5.04 28.50
C PHE A 11 7.74 5.04 27.35
N VAL A 12 7.59 3.83 26.79
CA VAL A 12 6.66 3.35 25.76
C VAL A 12 7.01 3.73 24.32
N ALA A 13 7.97 2.99 23.76
CA ALA A 13 8.20 2.92 22.31
C ALA A 13 7.08 2.12 21.64
N LEU A 14 5.96 2.76 21.32
CA LEU A 14 5.13 2.31 20.19
C LEU A 14 5.70 3.01 18.95
N ALA A 15 6.54 2.27 18.23
CA ALA A 15 7.26 2.70 17.04
C ALA A 15 6.29 3.33 16.02
N THR A 16 6.35 4.65 15.87
CA THR A 16 5.82 5.32 14.69
C THR A 16 6.87 5.26 13.59
N CYS A 17 6.41 5.19 12.33
CA CYS A 17 7.19 5.29 11.08
C CYS A 17 7.81 3.99 10.53
N GLN A 18 7.03 3.15 9.82
CA GLN A 18 7.60 2.10 8.94
C GLN A 18 6.96 2.03 7.54
N THR A 19 6.00 2.89 7.19
CA THR A 19 5.26 2.75 5.92
C THR A 19 6.05 3.16 4.67
N LYS A 20 7.14 3.92 4.80
CA LYS A 20 7.94 4.37 3.64
C LYS A 20 8.84 3.28 3.04
N GLY A 21 9.39 2.36 3.84
CA GLY A 21 10.28 1.31 3.35
C GLY A 21 9.58 0.15 2.65
N VAL A 22 8.28 -0.04 2.91
CA VAL A 22 7.49 -1.16 2.36
C VAL A 22 7.35 -1.02 0.84
N PHE A 23 6.99 0.17 0.36
CA PHE A 23 6.87 0.43 -1.08
C PHE A 23 8.22 0.50 -1.80
N GLU A 24 9.30 0.80 -1.08
CA GLU A 24 10.67 0.74 -1.60
C GLU A 24 11.10 -0.71 -1.92
N SER A 25 10.48 -1.67 -1.23
CA SER A 25 10.67 -3.11 -1.45
C SER A 25 9.64 -3.70 -2.44
N ALA A 26 8.89 -2.86 -3.14
CA ALA A 26 7.91 -3.33 -4.12
C ALA A 26 8.60 -4.06 -5.27
N VAL A 27 8.15 -5.28 -5.55
CA VAL A 27 8.68 -6.13 -6.62
C VAL A 27 8.09 -5.74 -7.98
N GLY A 28 6.87 -5.19 -7.98
CA GLY A 28 6.15 -4.75 -9.18
C GLY A 28 4.67 -4.49 -8.89
N PRO A 29 3.87 -4.16 -9.92
CA PRO A 29 2.43 -3.95 -9.76
C PRO A 29 1.69 -5.27 -9.56
N CYS A 30 0.56 -5.21 -8.85
CA CYS A 30 -0.38 -6.33 -8.80
C CYS A 30 -1.10 -6.48 -10.14
N ILE A 31 -1.38 -7.72 -10.53
CA ILE A 31 -2.17 -8.04 -11.73
C ILE A 31 -3.36 -8.86 -11.26
N ASP A 32 -4.58 -8.34 -11.42
CA ASP A 32 -5.83 -9.01 -10.99
C ASP A 32 -5.77 -9.44 -9.50
N ASP A 33 -5.45 -8.49 -8.62
CA ASP A 33 -5.28 -8.70 -7.16
C ASP A 33 -4.24 -9.80 -6.80
N SER A 34 -3.42 -10.21 -7.75
CA SER A 34 -2.49 -11.33 -7.63
C SER A 34 -1.04 -10.89 -7.76
N CYS A 35 -0.18 -11.56 -7.00
CA CYS A 35 1.26 -11.33 -6.95
C CYS A 35 1.99 -12.68 -7.02
N PRO A 36 3.27 -12.69 -7.44
CA PRO A 36 4.10 -13.89 -7.38
C PRO A 36 4.19 -14.44 -5.94
N SER A 37 4.45 -15.74 -5.81
CA SER A 37 4.52 -16.43 -4.53
C SER A 37 5.51 -15.77 -3.57
N GLY A 38 5.11 -15.60 -2.31
CA GLY A 38 5.90 -14.89 -1.29
C GLY A 38 5.73 -13.38 -1.29
N SER A 39 4.83 -12.84 -2.13
CA SER A 39 4.41 -11.44 -2.10
C SER A 39 2.90 -11.31 -1.93
N SER A 40 2.48 -10.22 -1.31
CA SER A 40 1.09 -9.85 -1.09
C SER A 40 0.81 -8.53 -1.81
N CYS A 41 -0.40 -8.39 -2.37
CA CYS A 41 -0.82 -7.14 -2.98
C CYS A 41 -1.12 -6.10 -1.88
N TYR A 42 -0.45 -4.95 -1.92
CA TYR A 42 -0.66 -3.84 -1.01
C TYR A 42 -0.70 -2.54 -1.81
N TYR A 43 -1.87 -1.89 -1.82
CA TYR A 43 -2.19 -0.74 -2.67
C TYR A 43 -1.72 -0.91 -4.12
N GLY A 44 -2.05 -2.03 -4.76
CA GLY A 44 -1.68 -2.28 -6.16
C GLY A 44 -0.20 -2.55 -6.41
N GLN A 45 0.62 -2.70 -5.37
CA GLN A 45 2.03 -3.10 -5.45
C GLN A 45 2.22 -4.47 -4.78
N CYS A 46 2.99 -5.33 -5.43
CA CYS A 46 3.43 -6.60 -4.87
C CYS A 46 4.57 -6.35 -3.89
N ILE A 47 4.28 -6.56 -2.61
CA ILE A 47 5.21 -6.39 -1.50
C ILE A 47 5.54 -7.77 -0.93
N PRO A 48 6.80 -8.07 -0.59
CA PRO A 48 7.16 -9.33 0.06
C PRO A 48 6.32 -9.56 1.33
N SER A 49 5.69 -10.73 1.46
CA SER A 49 4.73 -11.01 2.52
C SER A 49 5.33 -10.94 3.94
N GLU A 50 6.65 -11.04 4.06
CA GLU A 50 7.39 -10.90 5.33
C GLU A 50 7.32 -9.48 5.90
N ILE A 51 7.16 -8.48 5.03
CA ILE A 51 7.10 -7.06 5.38
C ILE A 51 5.78 -6.42 4.98
N ALA A 52 4.93 -7.11 4.20
CA ALA A 52 3.66 -6.62 3.75
C ALA A 52 2.71 -6.43 4.94
N PRO A 53 2.31 -5.19 5.26
CA PRO A 53 1.29 -4.97 6.26
C PRO A 53 -0.06 -5.51 5.76
N LYS A 54 -0.97 -5.77 6.70
CA LYS A 54 -2.33 -6.16 6.36
C LYS A 54 -3.00 -5.03 5.59
N MET A 55 -3.40 -5.29 4.35
CA MET A 55 -4.10 -4.31 3.51
C MET A 55 -5.41 -3.92 4.19
N PRO A 56 -5.65 -2.62 4.46
CA PRO A 56 -6.95 -2.17 4.92
C PRO A 56 -7.97 -2.28 3.79
N GLU A 57 -9.21 -2.59 4.14
CA GLU A 57 -10.31 -2.65 3.17
C GLU A 57 -10.69 -1.21 2.78
N PRO A 58 -10.69 -0.86 1.48
CA PRO A 58 -10.99 0.50 1.04
C PRO A 58 -12.47 0.85 1.25
N GLU A 59 -12.72 2.12 1.52
CA GLU A 59 -14.09 2.64 1.63
C GLU A 59 -14.80 2.59 0.27
N LYS A 60 -15.86 1.79 0.17
CA LYS A 60 -16.61 1.57 -1.09
C LYS A 60 -17.05 2.85 -1.80
N ASN A 61 -17.37 3.92 -1.06
CA ASN A 61 -17.77 5.23 -1.62
C ASN A 61 -16.60 6.02 -2.25
N THR A 62 -15.37 5.54 -2.12
CA THR A 62 -14.18 6.13 -2.77
C THR A 62 -13.80 5.41 -4.07
N ALA A 63 -14.55 4.39 -4.46
CA ALA A 63 -14.37 3.70 -5.73
C ALA A 63 -14.52 4.68 -6.90
N LEU A 64 -13.51 4.71 -7.78
CA LEU A 64 -13.44 5.60 -8.93
C LEU A 64 -14.05 4.97 -10.19
N GLY A 65 -14.18 3.65 -10.21
CA GLY A 65 -14.73 2.89 -11.33
C GLY A 65 -14.20 1.46 -11.36
N ALA A 66 -14.52 0.72 -12.42
CA ALA A 66 -14.02 -0.63 -12.61
C ALA A 66 -12.55 -0.66 -13.03
N CYS A 67 -11.81 -1.70 -12.61
CA CYS A 67 -10.47 -1.94 -13.10
C CYS A 67 -10.47 -2.21 -14.61
N ARG A 68 -9.43 -1.74 -15.29
CA ARG A 68 -9.21 -2.05 -16.71
C ARG A 68 -8.55 -3.41 -16.86
N TYR A 69 -8.47 -3.88 -18.11
CA TYR A 69 -7.83 -5.14 -18.48
C TYR A 69 -6.46 -5.30 -17.78
N GLY A 70 -6.26 -6.44 -17.14
CA GLY A 70 -5.03 -6.73 -16.37
C GLY A 70 -5.03 -6.20 -14.93
N GLY A 71 -6.16 -5.73 -14.40
CA GLY A 71 -6.25 -5.22 -13.03
C GLY A 71 -5.54 -3.88 -12.86
N MET A 72 -5.50 -3.07 -13.91
CA MET A 72 -4.81 -1.78 -13.94
C MET A 72 -5.80 -0.62 -13.84
N CYS A 73 -5.37 0.48 -13.21
CA CYS A 73 -6.12 1.72 -13.05
C CYS A 73 -5.33 2.91 -13.62
N ASP A 74 -5.94 4.10 -13.64
CA ASP A 74 -5.23 5.31 -14.05
C ASP A 74 -4.12 5.69 -13.03
N LYS A 75 -3.27 6.67 -13.36
CA LYS A 75 -2.16 7.08 -12.47
C LYS A 75 -2.64 7.40 -11.05
N ASP A 76 -1.84 6.99 -10.07
CA ASP A 76 -2.10 7.17 -8.63
C ASP A 76 -3.37 6.48 -8.12
N GLN A 77 -3.79 5.39 -8.79
CA GLN A 77 -4.86 4.50 -8.38
C GLN A 77 -4.39 3.04 -8.34
N TYR A 78 -5.03 2.23 -7.50
CA TYR A 78 -4.82 0.78 -7.45
C TYR A 78 -6.13 0.04 -7.67
N CYS A 79 -6.02 -1.13 -8.28
CA CYS A 79 -7.14 -2.05 -8.39
C CYS A 79 -7.27 -2.86 -7.11
N TYR A 80 -8.50 -2.92 -6.58
CA TYR A 80 -8.86 -3.81 -5.48
C TYR A 80 -10.26 -4.35 -5.75
N HIS A 81 -10.42 -5.68 -5.76
CA HIS A 81 -11.73 -6.31 -5.94
C HIS A 81 -12.44 -5.86 -7.23
N LYS A 82 -11.69 -5.68 -8.32
CA LYS A 82 -12.18 -5.20 -9.64
C LYS A 82 -12.66 -3.74 -9.65
N GLU A 83 -12.42 -2.96 -8.60
CA GLU A 83 -12.66 -1.53 -8.56
C GLU A 83 -11.36 -0.74 -8.33
N CYS A 84 -11.25 0.42 -8.97
CA CYS A 84 -10.13 1.34 -8.82
C CYS A 84 -10.35 2.25 -7.62
N TYR A 85 -9.35 2.33 -6.75
CA TYR A 85 -9.34 3.19 -5.58
C TYR A 85 -8.13 4.15 -5.63
N PRO A 86 -8.27 5.37 -5.09
CA PRO A 86 -7.15 6.30 -5.01
C PRO A 86 -6.11 5.78 -4.01
N HIS A 87 -4.82 5.89 -4.34
CA HIS A 87 -3.78 5.62 -3.33
C HIS A 87 -3.95 6.55 -2.13
N PRO A 88 -3.81 6.04 -0.89
CA PRO A 88 -3.81 6.90 0.28
C PRO A 88 -2.64 7.87 0.17
N LYS A 89 -2.92 9.16 0.40
CA LYS A 89 -1.86 10.15 0.53
C LYS A 89 -1.11 9.86 1.82
N LEU A 90 0.12 9.36 1.70
CA LEU A 90 1.06 9.35 2.82
C LEU A 90 1.58 10.79 3.00
N ASP A 91 0.85 11.60 3.78
CA ASP A 91 1.37 12.84 4.35
C ASP A 91 2.53 12.57 5.34
#